data_AF-A0A1T4WAV0-F1
#
_entry.id   AF-A0A1T4WAV0-F1
#
_cell.length_a   1.000
_cell.length_b   1.000
_cell.length_c   1.000
_cell.angle_alpha   90.00
_cell.angle_beta   90.00
_cell.angle_gamma   90.00
#
_symmetry.space_group_name_H-M   'P 1'
#
loop_
_entity.id
_entity.type
_entity.pdbx_description
1 polymer ?
#
loop_
_entity_poly.entity_id
_entity_poly.type
_entity_poly.pdbx_seq_one_letter_code
_entity_poly.pdbx_strand_id
1 'polypeptide(L)'
;MDLKENEKLIYADMENLTYSGRIDFLDPKAPIFIFPGSSVSMLFKGSNLKALIKNNHDYNDHNYNYLGCILDGIEKIIFISNDDSIQEITLAEDLEANKTHEVILFKRQDGCHEFTFYGFIISKGDEVNLPYKKTSRYMEFYGDSAASGELIEGEYSNAWYSYAMMTARNLKANVNIIAQSGIALLDNSGYFHAPKSIGMESIYDKLHFNPSLGKVTDWNFKEYNPQVVVIDIGQYDAFPEDYMKINKDSEKSKFWKRHYKDFVLNIREKYPSAFIVLTTTITNHHSSWDRSIGIICREINDENIVHFLYSNNGCGTSSFIKKKDAEQMAFELSIFLKGFGNKIWLK
;
A
#
# COMPACT_ATOMS: atom_id res chain seq x y z
N MET A 1 5.76 -30.59 7.74
CA MET A 1 4.32 -30.33 7.62
C MET A 1 3.79 -31.36 6.64
N ASP A 2 2.78 -32.12 7.07
CA ASP A 2 2.29 -33.26 6.29
C ASP A 2 0.98 -32.85 5.62
N LEU A 3 1.03 -32.59 4.31
CA LEU A 3 -0.17 -32.36 3.50
C LEU A 3 -1.04 -33.61 3.52
N LYS A 4 -2.37 -33.45 3.40
CA LYS A 4 -3.25 -34.61 3.27
C LYS A 4 -2.94 -35.35 1.97
N GLU A 5 -3.22 -36.66 1.94
CA GLU A 5 -2.89 -37.54 0.81
C GLU A 5 -3.46 -37.05 -0.54
N ASN A 6 -4.56 -36.29 -0.53
CA ASN A 6 -5.23 -35.78 -1.73
C ASN A 6 -4.90 -34.31 -2.07
N GLU A 7 -3.95 -33.69 -1.35
CA GLU A 7 -3.56 -32.29 -1.53
C GLU A 7 -2.19 -32.16 -2.21
N LYS A 8 -1.97 -31.00 -2.85
CA LYS A 8 -0.66 -30.58 -3.33
C LYS A 8 -0.42 -29.11 -3.01
N LEU A 9 0.85 -28.77 -2.78
CA LEU A 9 1.31 -27.41 -2.56
C LEU A 9 1.76 -26.78 -3.89
N ILE A 10 1.22 -25.60 -4.15
CA ILE A 10 1.62 -24.66 -5.18
C ILE A 10 2.59 -23.69 -4.50
N TYR A 11 3.87 -24.01 -4.55
CA TYR A 11 4.95 -23.23 -3.95
C TYR A 11 4.95 -21.78 -4.43
N ALA A 12 5.37 -20.87 -3.55
CA ALA A 12 5.43 -19.45 -3.83
C ALA A 12 6.34 -19.06 -5.02
N ASP A 13 7.34 -19.88 -5.35
CA ASP A 13 8.25 -19.63 -6.48
C ASP A 13 7.72 -20.16 -7.82
N MET A 14 6.50 -20.73 -7.87
CA MET A 14 5.92 -21.21 -9.12
C MET A 14 5.57 -20.06 -10.06
N GLU A 15 5.93 -20.21 -11.34
CA GLU A 15 5.68 -19.22 -12.39
C GLU A 15 4.19 -18.91 -12.61
N ASN A 16 3.28 -19.76 -12.11
CA ASN A 16 1.84 -19.61 -12.28
C ASN A 16 1.21 -18.62 -11.29
N LEU A 17 2.00 -18.03 -10.38
CA LEU A 17 1.56 -17.02 -9.43
C LEU A 17 1.92 -15.62 -9.94
N THR A 18 1.05 -14.64 -9.68
CA THR A 18 1.31 -13.23 -9.97
C THR A 18 1.35 -12.43 -8.68
N TYR A 19 2.45 -11.70 -8.49
CA TYR A 19 2.67 -10.85 -7.32
C TYR A 19 2.50 -9.38 -7.68
N SER A 20 1.94 -8.59 -6.76
CA SER A 20 1.87 -7.13 -6.83
C SER A 20 2.21 -6.53 -5.48
N GLY A 21 3.04 -5.49 -5.46
CA GLY A 21 3.49 -4.82 -4.24
C GLY A 21 5.00 -4.81 -4.09
N ARG A 22 5.48 -4.10 -3.05
CA ARG A 22 6.88 -4.11 -2.62
C ARG A 22 7.05 -5.27 -1.63
N ILE A 23 7.51 -6.41 -2.15
CA ILE A 23 7.57 -7.72 -1.46
C ILE A 23 9.03 -8.17 -1.38
N ASP A 24 9.42 -8.81 -0.28
CA ASP A 24 10.74 -9.44 -0.17
C ASP A 24 10.73 -10.80 -0.87
N PHE A 25 11.65 -10.98 -1.83
CA PHE A 25 11.88 -12.23 -2.57
C PHE A 25 13.28 -12.81 -2.33
N LEU A 26 13.98 -12.41 -1.26
CA LEU A 26 15.30 -12.95 -0.93
C LEU A 26 15.27 -14.48 -0.81
N ASP A 27 14.21 -15.03 -0.22
CA ASP A 27 13.82 -16.43 -0.41
C ASP A 27 12.57 -16.51 -1.30
N PRO A 28 12.70 -16.91 -2.59
CA PRO A 28 11.56 -16.97 -3.50
C PRO A 28 10.52 -18.02 -3.11
N LYS A 29 10.86 -18.98 -2.24
CA LYS A 29 9.92 -20.00 -1.73
C LYS A 29 9.14 -19.53 -0.51
N ALA A 30 9.53 -18.40 0.07
CA ALA A 30 8.96 -17.83 1.28
C ALA A 30 8.92 -16.29 1.21
N PRO A 31 8.31 -15.68 0.16
CA PRO A 31 8.25 -14.23 0.04
C PRO A 31 7.53 -13.58 1.23
N ILE A 32 8.00 -12.39 1.62
CA ILE A 32 7.47 -11.64 2.77
C ILE A 32 6.70 -10.41 2.29
N PHE A 33 5.44 -10.35 2.69
CA PHE A 33 4.51 -9.29 2.37
C PHE A 33 4.53 -8.22 3.47
N ILE A 34 4.96 -7.01 3.10
CA ILE A 34 5.29 -5.96 4.07
C ILE A 34 4.30 -4.79 3.98
N PHE A 35 4.07 -4.28 2.78
CA PHE A 35 3.25 -3.10 2.58
C PHE A 35 1.77 -3.43 2.36
N PRO A 36 0.84 -2.54 2.79
CA PRO A 36 -0.59 -2.72 2.60
C PRO A 36 -0.93 -2.91 1.12
N GLY A 37 -1.87 -3.80 0.82
CA GLY A 37 -2.31 -4.08 -0.54
C GLY A 37 -1.37 -4.99 -1.35
N SER A 38 -0.19 -5.34 -0.81
CA SER A 38 0.67 -6.36 -1.43
C SER A 38 -0.11 -7.67 -1.56
N SER A 39 -0.05 -8.32 -2.73
CA SER A 39 -0.93 -9.43 -3.07
C SER A 39 -0.28 -10.49 -3.95
N VAL A 40 -0.82 -11.70 -3.88
CA VAL A 40 -0.54 -12.83 -4.76
C VAL A 40 -1.84 -13.35 -5.34
N SER A 41 -1.82 -13.67 -6.63
CA SER A 41 -2.99 -14.18 -7.34
C SER A 41 -2.67 -15.36 -8.24
N MET A 42 -3.70 -16.19 -8.47
CA MET A 42 -3.68 -17.30 -9.43
C MET A 42 -5.08 -17.59 -9.94
N LEU A 43 -5.14 -18.26 -11.10
CA LEU A 43 -6.35 -18.96 -11.52
C LEU A 43 -6.21 -20.43 -11.14
N PHE A 44 -7.26 -21.03 -10.60
CA PHE A 44 -7.28 -22.47 -10.33
C PHE A 44 -8.60 -23.09 -10.74
N LYS A 45 -8.57 -24.37 -11.14
CA LYS A 45 -9.77 -25.16 -11.40
C LYS A 45 -9.84 -26.26 -10.36
N GLY A 46 -10.75 -26.13 -9.40
CA GLY A 46 -10.81 -26.99 -8.23
C GLY A 46 -11.90 -26.57 -7.25
N SER A 47 -12.15 -27.42 -6.25
CA SER A 47 -13.24 -27.24 -5.28
C SER A 47 -12.78 -26.60 -3.97
N ASN A 48 -11.52 -26.80 -3.58
CA ASN A 48 -10.98 -26.38 -2.29
C ASN A 48 -9.70 -25.57 -2.49
N LEU A 49 -9.51 -24.56 -1.66
CA LEU A 49 -8.33 -23.71 -1.68
C LEU A 49 -7.92 -23.35 -0.26
N LYS A 50 -6.64 -23.52 0.04
CA LYS A 50 -6.02 -23.03 1.27
C LYS A 50 -4.75 -22.26 0.97
N ALA A 51 -4.27 -21.47 1.93
CA ALA A 51 -2.97 -20.83 1.89
C ALA A 51 -2.11 -21.31 3.06
N LEU A 52 -0.80 -21.39 2.82
CA LEU A 52 0.19 -21.66 3.84
C LEU A 52 0.96 -20.40 4.16
N ILE A 53 0.80 -19.88 5.38
CA ILE A 53 1.38 -18.59 5.78
C ILE A 53 2.04 -18.66 7.16
N LYS A 54 2.90 -17.69 7.46
CA LYS A 54 3.36 -17.41 8.84
C LYS A 54 3.28 -15.90 9.07
N ASN A 55 2.69 -15.48 10.18
CA ASN A 55 2.59 -14.06 10.53
C ASN A 55 3.75 -13.62 11.43
N ASN A 56 4.25 -12.42 11.21
CA ASN A 56 5.21 -11.71 12.07
C ASN A 56 4.56 -10.39 12.52
N HIS A 57 4.23 -10.30 13.81
CA HIS A 57 3.38 -9.25 14.36
C HIS A 57 4.16 -8.32 15.30
N ASP A 58 3.87 -7.02 15.23
CA ASP A 58 4.41 -6.05 16.19
C ASP A 58 3.60 -6.15 17.49
N TYR A 59 4.15 -6.82 18.50
CA TYR A 59 3.48 -7.03 19.79
C TYR A 59 3.20 -5.74 20.58
N ASN A 60 3.70 -4.57 20.14
CA ASN A 60 3.29 -3.28 20.70
C ASN A 60 1.96 -2.80 20.10
N ASP A 61 1.57 -3.33 18.94
CA ASP A 61 0.25 -3.17 18.37
C ASP A 61 -0.69 -4.23 18.99
N HIS A 62 -1.84 -3.78 19.49
CA HIS A 62 -2.84 -4.65 20.10
C HIS A 62 -3.91 -5.10 19.09
N ASN A 63 -3.74 -4.73 17.81
CA ASN A 63 -4.67 -5.06 16.75
C ASN A 63 -4.51 -6.50 16.28
N TYR A 64 -5.65 -7.16 16.09
CA TYR A 64 -5.71 -8.43 15.36
C TYR A 64 -5.22 -8.23 13.93
N ASN A 65 -4.54 -9.23 13.38
CA ASN A 65 -4.08 -9.20 12.01
C ASN A 65 -5.02 -9.97 11.09
N TYR A 66 -5.27 -9.39 9.93
CA TYR A 66 -6.15 -9.94 8.92
C TYR A 66 -5.52 -9.90 7.54
N LEU A 67 -5.79 -10.94 6.77
CA LEU A 67 -5.62 -10.95 5.32
C LEU A 67 -6.97 -10.79 4.65
N GLY A 68 -6.94 -10.35 3.40
CA GLY A 68 -8.11 -10.33 2.54
C GLY A 68 -7.93 -11.34 1.43
N CYS A 69 -9.03 -11.98 1.02
CA CYS A 69 -9.06 -12.90 -0.10
C CYS A 69 -10.21 -12.50 -1.03
N ILE A 70 -9.91 -12.08 -2.25
CA ILE A 70 -10.91 -11.93 -3.31
C ILE A 70 -11.00 -13.27 -4.04
N LEU A 71 -12.16 -13.93 -3.95
CA LEU A 71 -12.46 -15.16 -4.65
C LEU A 71 -13.63 -14.92 -5.60
N ASP A 72 -13.40 -15.07 -6.91
CA ASP A 72 -14.40 -14.77 -7.95
C ASP A 72 -15.05 -13.38 -7.80
N GLY A 73 -14.26 -12.39 -7.37
CA GLY A 73 -14.72 -11.02 -7.13
C GLY A 73 -15.40 -10.78 -5.79
N ILE A 74 -15.54 -11.79 -4.93
CA ILE A 74 -16.13 -11.69 -3.59
C ILE A 74 -15.02 -11.67 -2.55
N GLU A 75 -15.01 -10.66 -1.68
CA GLU A 75 -14.04 -10.56 -0.59
C GLU A 75 -14.40 -11.46 0.60
N LYS A 76 -13.37 -12.08 1.18
CA LYS A 76 -13.37 -12.73 2.49
C LYS A 76 -12.31 -12.09 3.39
N ILE A 77 -12.65 -11.93 4.66
CA ILE A 77 -11.72 -11.48 5.71
C ILE A 77 -11.18 -12.72 6.43
N ILE A 78 -9.86 -12.80 6.58
CA ILE A 78 -9.17 -13.95 7.13
C ILE A 78 -8.39 -13.49 8.34
N PHE A 79 -8.72 -14.02 9.51
CA PHE A 79 -7.90 -13.83 10.72
C PHE A 79 -6.63 -14.68 10.63
N ILE A 80 -5.50 -14.12 11.07
CA ILE A 80 -4.22 -14.83 11.17
C ILE A 80 -3.71 -14.76 12.60
N SER A 81 -3.27 -15.90 13.17
CA SER A 81 -2.77 -15.93 14.56
C SER A 81 -1.36 -15.33 14.65
N ASN A 82 -1.04 -14.77 15.82
CA ASN A 82 0.24 -14.12 16.13
C ASN A 82 1.16 -15.04 16.98
N ASP A 83 1.10 -16.35 16.73
CA ASP A 83 1.79 -17.39 17.52
C ASP A 83 3.12 -17.86 16.90
N ASP A 84 3.62 -17.15 15.89
CA ASP A 84 4.86 -17.44 15.15
C ASP A 84 4.88 -18.81 14.42
N SER A 85 3.73 -19.49 14.34
CA SER A 85 3.59 -20.77 13.65
C SER A 85 3.24 -20.63 12.17
N ILE A 86 3.58 -21.65 11.39
CA ILE A 86 3.09 -21.80 10.02
C ILE A 86 1.65 -22.32 10.09
N GLN A 87 0.71 -21.56 9.51
CA GLN A 87 -0.72 -21.77 9.55
C GLN A 87 -1.24 -22.22 8.18
N GLU A 88 -2.06 -23.26 8.18
CA GLU A 88 -2.90 -23.64 7.04
C GLU A 88 -4.25 -22.92 7.16
N ILE A 89 -4.54 -22.05 6.19
CA ILE A 89 -5.75 -21.23 6.19
C ILE A 89 -6.68 -21.64 5.07
N THR A 90 -7.87 -22.10 5.42
CA THR A 90 -8.93 -22.36 4.44
C THR A 90 -9.43 -21.04 3.83
N LEU A 91 -9.26 -20.90 2.52
CA LEU A 91 -9.75 -19.77 1.73
C LEU A 91 -11.11 -20.08 1.09
N ALA A 92 -11.31 -21.34 0.68
CA ALA A 92 -12.55 -21.80 0.08
C ALA A 92 -12.73 -23.32 0.22
N GLU A 93 -13.98 -23.73 0.35
CA GLU A 93 -14.43 -25.13 0.32
C GLU A 93 -15.68 -25.21 -0.55
N ASP A 94 -15.97 -26.39 -1.06
CA ASP A 94 -17.19 -26.71 -1.81
C ASP A 94 -17.46 -25.82 -3.04
N LEU A 95 -16.39 -25.36 -3.71
CA LEU A 95 -16.51 -24.66 -4.99
C LEU A 95 -16.87 -25.63 -6.12
N GLU A 96 -17.42 -25.09 -7.21
CA GLU A 96 -17.72 -25.85 -8.43
C GLU A 96 -16.45 -26.41 -9.06
N ALA A 97 -16.16 -27.69 -8.84
CA ALA A 97 -14.88 -28.32 -9.21
C ALA A 97 -14.45 -28.17 -10.69
N ASN A 98 -15.40 -28.03 -11.62
CA ASN A 98 -15.13 -27.87 -13.05
C ASN A 98 -15.02 -26.41 -13.52
N LYS A 99 -15.23 -25.45 -12.62
CA LYS A 99 -15.13 -24.02 -12.90
C LYS A 99 -13.70 -23.55 -12.64
N THR A 100 -13.23 -22.61 -13.47
CA THR A 100 -12.00 -21.86 -13.16
C THR A 100 -12.36 -20.70 -12.25
N HIS A 101 -11.68 -20.64 -11.12
CA HIS A 101 -11.79 -19.61 -10.09
C HIS A 101 -10.58 -18.69 -10.11
N GLU A 102 -10.79 -17.42 -9.77
CA GLU A 102 -9.72 -16.45 -9.54
C GLU A 102 -9.59 -16.17 -8.06
N VAL A 103 -8.37 -16.25 -7.54
CA VAL A 103 -8.05 -15.85 -6.16
C VAL A 103 -7.02 -14.74 -6.14
N ILE A 104 -7.23 -13.74 -5.27
CA ILE A 104 -6.25 -12.73 -4.88
C ILE A 104 -6.17 -12.75 -3.35
N LEU A 105 -5.04 -13.20 -2.80
CA LEU A 105 -4.73 -13.07 -1.38
C LEU A 105 -3.91 -11.80 -1.18
N PHE A 106 -4.30 -10.93 -0.26
CA PHE A 106 -3.66 -9.62 -0.07
C PHE A 106 -3.53 -9.21 1.40
N LYS A 107 -2.51 -8.39 1.66
CA LYS A 107 -2.26 -7.78 2.95
C LYS A 107 -3.25 -6.63 3.20
N ARG A 108 -4.05 -6.70 4.26
CA ARG A 108 -5.06 -5.66 4.54
C ARG A 108 -4.49 -4.45 5.28
N GLN A 109 -3.59 -4.68 6.22
CA GLN A 109 -3.08 -3.67 7.14
C GLN A 109 -1.71 -3.15 6.71
N ASP A 110 -1.32 -2.01 7.27
CA ASP A 110 -0.01 -1.39 7.12
C ASP A 110 1.07 -2.11 7.95
N GLY A 111 2.14 -1.41 8.34
CA GLY A 111 3.34 -1.98 8.97
C GLY A 111 3.16 -2.57 10.38
N CYS A 112 1.93 -2.81 10.86
CA CYS A 112 1.70 -3.50 12.12
C CYS A 112 2.05 -5.01 12.08
N HIS A 113 2.17 -5.58 10.89
CA HIS A 113 2.66 -6.93 10.69
C HIS A 113 3.29 -7.10 9.32
N GLU A 114 4.01 -8.20 9.17
CA GLU A 114 4.48 -8.79 7.91
C GLU A 114 4.02 -10.25 7.86
N PHE A 115 3.80 -10.83 6.69
CA PHE A 115 3.54 -12.27 6.60
C PHE A 115 4.39 -12.93 5.53
N THR A 116 4.90 -14.12 5.87
CA THR A 116 5.57 -15.03 4.95
C THR A 116 4.52 -15.90 4.27
N PHE A 117 4.58 -15.99 2.94
CA PHE A 117 3.72 -16.86 2.13
C PHE A 117 4.52 -18.04 1.59
N TYR A 118 4.10 -19.27 1.87
CA TYR A 118 4.78 -20.48 1.40
C TYR A 118 4.12 -21.11 0.16
N GLY A 119 2.86 -20.75 -0.11
CA GLY A 119 2.13 -21.28 -1.26
C GLY A 119 0.64 -21.47 -1.02
N PHE A 120 -0.06 -21.89 -2.07
CA PHE A 120 -1.45 -22.33 -1.99
C PHE A 120 -1.54 -23.85 -1.92
N ILE A 121 -2.54 -24.38 -1.23
CA ILE A 121 -2.84 -25.82 -1.18
C ILE A 121 -4.14 -26.05 -1.93
N ILE A 122 -4.11 -26.94 -2.92
CA ILE A 122 -5.25 -27.37 -3.73
C ILE A 122 -5.29 -28.90 -3.81
N SER A 123 -6.34 -29.46 -4.40
CA SER A 123 -6.42 -30.93 -4.59
C SER A 123 -5.38 -31.39 -5.64
N LYS A 124 -4.85 -32.62 -5.50
CA LYS A 124 -3.81 -33.15 -6.41
C LYS A 124 -4.18 -33.05 -7.91
N GLY A 125 -5.44 -33.28 -8.24
CA GLY A 125 -5.98 -33.23 -9.60
C GLY A 125 -6.31 -31.83 -10.14
N ASP A 126 -6.28 -30.80 -9.29
CA ASP A 126 -6.70 -29.44 -9.67
C ASP A 126 -5.62 -28.75 -10.51
N GLU A 127 -6.02 -27.84 -11.40
CA GLU A 127 -5.09 -27.14 -12.31
C GLU A 127 -4.86 -25.70 -11.86
N VAL A 128 -3.67 -25.17 -12.10
CA VAL A 128 -3.32 -23.76 -11.84
C VAL A 128 -2.87 -23.09 -13.12
N ASN A 129 -3.40 -21.92 -13.40
CA ASN A 129 -3.06 -21.11 -14.57
C ASN A 129 -2.70 -19.69 -14.14
N LEU A 130 -1.90 -19.01 -14.97
CA LEU A 130 -1.58 -17.60 -14.79
C LEU A 130 -2.85 -16.73 -14.87
N PRO A 131 -3.01 -15.73 -13.97
CA PRO A 131 -4.02 -14.69 -14.09
C PRO A 131 -3.99 -13.98 -15.44
N TYR A 132 -5.16 -13.52 -15.89
CA TYR A 132 -5.28 -12.80 -17.15
C TYR A 132 -4.61 -11.42 -17.06
N LYS A 133 -3.78 -11.10 -18.08
CA LYS A 133 -3.21 -9.77 -18.39
C LYS A 133 -2.30 -9.14 -17.33
N LYS A 134 -1.01 -9.06 -17.66
CA LYS A 134 -0.10 -8.07 -17.05
C LYS A 134 -0.38 -6.68 -17.66
N THR A 135 -0.71 -5.70 -16.82
CA THR A 135 -0.76 -4.30 -17.26
C THR A 135 0.65 -3.71 -17.30
N SER A 136 0.92 -2.82 -18.26
CA SER A 136 2.18 -2.07 -18.36
C SER A 136 2.20 -0.78 -17.54
N ARG A 137 1.10 -0.46 -16.86
CA ARG A 137 0.95 0.72 -16.01
C ARG A 137 1.34 0.38 -14.58
N TYR A 138 2.17 1.21 -13.98
CA TYR A 138 2.73 1.04 -12.65
C TYR A 138 2.60 2.37 -11.90
N MET A 139 2.08 2.28 -10.68
CA MET A 139 1.89 3.40 -9.78
C MET A 139 2.61 3.14 -8.46
N GLU A 140 3.11 4.18 -7.81
CA GLU A 140 3.60 4.08 -6.44
C GLU A 140 3.01 5.21 -5.59
N PHE A 141 2.48 4.87 -4.44
CA PHE A 141 1.95 5.82 -3.46
C PHE A 141 2.90 5.89 -2.27
N TYR A 142 3.22 7.11 -1.82
CA TYR A 142 3.95 7.38 -0.58
C TYR A 142 3.01 8.15 0.34
N GLY A 143 2.52 7.49 1.39
CA GLY A 143 1.34 7.97 2.11
C GLY A 143 1.16 7.58 3.56
N ASP A 144 0.02 8.01 4.09
CA ASP A 144 -0.39 7.78 5.47
C ASP A 144 -1.57 6.79 5.57
N SER A 145 -2.37 6.93 6.62
CA SER A 145 -3.57 6.14 6.91
C SER A 145 -4.59 6.11 5.76
N ALA A 146 -4.68 7.18 4.98
CA ALA A 146 -5.58 7.25 3.84
C ALA A 146 -5.19 6.26 2.73
N ALA A 147 -3.90 6.22 2.39
CA ALA A 147 -3.37 5.35 1.35
C ALA A 147 -3.33 3.88 1.80
N SER A 148 -3.10 3.63 3.09
CA SER A 148 -3.12 2.27 3.66
C SER A 148 -4.53 1.71 3.85
N GLY A 149 -5.56 2.55 3.89
CA GLY A 149 -6.95 2.13 4.14
C GLY A 149 -7.21 1.82 5.61
N GLU A 150 -6.57 2.55 6.52
CA GLU A 150 -6.75 2.39 7.95
C GLU A 150 -8.22 2.65 8.36
N LEU A 151 -8.77 1.72 9.15
CA LEU A 151 -10.11 1.83 9.76
C LEU A 151 -11.24 2.17 8.77
N ILE A 152 -11.03 1.88 7.48
CA ILE A 152 -11.96 2.22 6.40
C ILE A 152 -13.31 1.49 6.50
N GLU A 153 -13.32 0.36 7.22
CA GLU A 153 -14.50 -0.44 7.54
C GLU A 153 -15.00 -0.20 8.98
N GLY A 154 -14.62 0.92 9.59
CA GLY A 154 -14.96 1.26 10.98
C GLY A 154 -13.86 0.83 11.94
N GLU A 155 -13.88 -0.43 12.36
CA GLU A 155 -12.88 -0.99 13.30
C GLU A 155 -11.75 -1.74 12.58
N TYR A 156 -11.90 -2.00 11.28
CA TYR A 156 -10.97 -2.79 10.50
C TYR A 156 -10.34 -1.98 9.38
N SER A 157 -9.01 -2.10 9.25
CA SER A 157 -8.25 -1.59 8.11
C SER A 157 -8.37 -2.53 6.92
N ASN A 158 -8.45 -1.94 5.72
CA ASN A 158 -8.56 -2.68 4.47
C ASN A 158 -7.97 -1.91 3.28
N ALA A 159 -6.71 -2.22 2.95
CA ALA A 159 -6.02 -1.65 1.79
C ALA A 159 -6.74 -1.88 0.45
N TRP A 160 -7.61 -2.91 0.33
CA TRP A 160 -8.37 -3.12 -0.90
C TRP A 160 -9.34 -1.98 -1.19
N TYR A 161 -9.87 -1.33 -0.17
CA TYR A 161 -10.77 -0.19 -0.30
C TYR A 161 -10.06 1.16 -0.15
N SER A 162 -8.73 1.19 0.03
CA SER A 162 -8.00 2.45 0.08
C SER A 162 -8.11 3.20 -1.25
N TYR A 163 -8.07 4.53 -1.20
CA TYR A 163 -8.18 5.32 -2.41
C TYR A 163 -7.04 5.02 -3.39
N ALA A 164 -5.84 4.70 -2.88
CA ALA A 164 -4.67 4.31 -3.67
C ALA A 164 -4.94 3.03 -4.49
N MET A 165 -5.44 1.98 -3.84
CA MET A 165 -5.76 0.73 -4.52
C MET A 165 -6.94 0.89 -5.50
N MET A 166 -7.95 1.68 -5.12
CA MET A 166 -9.09 2.00 -6.00
C MET A 166 -8.67 2.79 -7.24
N THR A 167 -7.79 3.78 -7.09
CA THR A 167 -7.22 4.54 -8.21
C THR A 167 -6.45 3.63 -9.17
N ALA A 168 -5.61 2.74 -8.64
CA ALA A 168 -4.87 1.79 -9.46
C ALA A 168 -5.80 0.89 -10.28
N ARG A 169 -6.87 0.35 -9.67
CA ARG A 169 -7.90 -0.43 -10.39
C ARG A 169 -8.63 0.41 -11.45
N ASN A 170 -9.04 1.64 -11.12
CA ASN A 170 -9.69 2.55 -12.06
C ASN A 170 -8.83 2.87 -13.29
N LEU A 171 -7.50 2.85 -13.12
CA LEU A 171 -6.52 3.14 -14.17
C LEU A 171 -5.91 1.88 -14.79
N LYS A 172 -6.31 0.69 -14.33
CA LYS A 172 -5.75 -0.61 -14.72
C LYS A 172 -4.23 -0.61 -14.57
N ALA A 173 -3.73 -0.22 -13.41
CA ALA A 173 -2.31 -0.16 -13.08
C ALA A 173 -1.97 -1.13 -11.95
N ASN A 174 -0.76 -1.67 -11.98
CA ASN A 174 -0.14 -2.26 -10.81
C ASN A 174 0.20 -1.14 -9.82
N VAL A 175 0.25 -1.45 -8.53
CA VAL A 175 0.52 -0.43 -7.52
C VAL A 175 1.37 -0.97 -6.37
N ASN A 176 2.33 -0.16 -5.95
CA ASN A 176 2.98 -0.25 -4.64
C ASN A 176 2.40 0.84 -3.74
N ILE A 177 2.03 0.49 -2.51
CA ILE A 177 1.48 1.44 -1.53
C ILE A 177 2.45 1.51 -0.35
N ILE A 178 3.38 2.45 -0.40
CA ILE A 178 4.36 2.72 0.65
C ILE A 178 3.69 3.64 1.67
N ALA A 179 2.81 3.05 2.49
CA ALA A 179 1.97 3.80 3.41
C ALA A 179 1.92 3.20 4.81
N GLN A 180 1.86 4.08 5.81
CA GLN A 180 1.82 3.74 7.22
C GLN A 180 0.91 4.70 7.97
N SER A 181 -0.03 4.19 8.75
CA SER A 181 -0.87 5.01 9.62
C SER A 181 -0.02 5.88 10.54
N GLY A 182 -0.43 7.14 10.69
CA GLY A 182 0.19 8.09 11.58
C GLY A 182 1.53 8.63 11.11
N ILE A 183 2.02 8.28 9.93
CA ILE A 183 3.33 8.73 9.46
C ILE A 183 3.28 10.20 9.02
N ALA A 184 4.24 10.98 9.52
CA ALA A 184 4.54 12.33 9.06
C ALA A 184 5.69 12.29 8.03
N LEU A 185 6.04 13.41 7.40
CA LEU A 185 7.28 13.48 6.62
C LEU A 185 8.50 13.25 7.49
N LEU A 186 8.61 14.05 8.56
CA LEU A 186 9.80 14.16 9.40
C LEU A 186 9.82 13.12 10.52
N ASP A 187 11.02 12.67 10.89
CA ASP A 187 11.20 11.98 12.16
C ASP A 187 10.81 12.87 13.35
N ASN A 188 10.31 12.24 14.42
CA ASN A 188 9.76 12.87 15.63
C ASN A 188 8.49 13.72 15.40
N SER A 189 7.83 13.56 14.25
CA SER A 189 6.49 14.06 13.97
C SER A 189 5.52 12.91 13.68
N GLY A 190 4.22 13.16 13.84
CA GLY A 190 3.20 12.12 13.70
C GLY A 190 3.23 11.06 14.83
N TYR A 191 2.61 9.92 14.56
CA TYR A 191 2.28 8.89 15.56
C TYR A 191 2.96 7.54 15.34
N PHE A 192 3.45 7.24 14.13
CA PHE A 192 4.11 5.95 13.87
C PHE A 192 5.38 5.84 14.73
N HIS A 193 5.46 4.85 15.63
CA HIS A 193 6.54 4.69 16.62
C HIS A 193 6.64 5.79 17.69
N ALA A 194 5.54 6.49 18.00
CA ALA A 194 5.53 7.43 19.11
C ALA A 194 6.01 6.78 20.43
N PRO A 195 6.81 7.48 21.27
CA PRO A 195 7.15 8.89 21.17
C PRO A 195 8.36 9.23 20.28
N LYS A 196 9.10 8.22 19.79
CA LYS A 196 10.23 8.41 18.88
C LYS A 196 9.76 8.17 17.45
N SER A 197 8.84 9.02 17.01
CA SER A 197 8.12 8.77 15.77
C SER A 197 9.07 8.67 14.57
N ILE A 198 8.81 7.71 13.69
CA ILE A 198 9.58 7.49 12.46
C ILE A 198 8.82 8.14 11.31
N GLY A 199 9.51 8.99 10.53
CA GLY A 199 8.92 9.72 9.40
C GLY A 199 9.06 8.99 8.07
N MET A 200 8.34 9.49 7.05
CA MET A 200 8.41 8.99 5.68
C MET A 200 9.82 9.12 5.10
N GLU A 201 10.57 10.17 5.47
CA GLU A 201 11.96 10.35 5.04
C GLU A 201 12.89 9.20 5.48
N SER A 202 12.52 8.46 6.53
CA SER A 202 13.26 7.31 7.06
C SER A 202 12.83 5.96 6.47
N ILE A 203 11.67 5.88 5.80
CA ILE A 203 11.10 4.59 5.33
C ILE A 203 10.88 4.48 3.83
N TYR A 204 10.84 5.60 3.08
CA TYR A 204 10.46 5.60 1.67
C TYR A 204 11.34 4.69 0.79
N ASP A 205 12.62 4.57 1.18
CA ASP A 205 13.65 3.79 0.50
C ASP A 205 13.87 2.41 1.14
N LYS A 206 12.97 1.97 2.02
CA LYS A 206 13.06 0.69 2.72
C LYS A 206 12.14 -0.37 2.12
N LEU A 207 12.58 -1.62 2.28
CA LEU A 207 11.77 -2.81 2.07
C LEU A 207 11.13 -3.20 3.41
N HIS A 208 11.93 -3.64 4.37
CA HIS A 208 11.51 -3.77 5.76
C HIS A 208 11.75 -2.45 6.49
N PHE A 209 10.69 -1.82 7.01
CA PHE A 209 10.77 -0.47 7.58
C PHE A 209 10.38 -0.37 9.05
N ASN A 210 9.61 -1.33 9.59
CA ASN A 210 9.22 -1.31 11.00
C ASN A 210 10.31 -2.03 11.84
N PRO A 211 11.08 -1.31 12.67
CA PRO A 211 12.13 -1.92 13.49
C PRO A 211 11.59 -2.86 14.58
N SER A 212 10.30 -2.79 14.93
CA SER A 212 9.68 -3.76 15.85
C SER A 212 9.55 -5.15 15.24
N LEU A 213 9.49 -5.25 13.90
CA LEU A 213 9.29 -6.51 13.18
C LEU A 213 10.59 -7.18 12.78
N GLY A 214 11.72 -6.48 12.89
CA GLY A 214 13.03 -7.04 12.58
C GLY A 214 14.03 -6.02 12.06
N LYS A 215 15.02 -6.52 11.31
CA LYS A 215 16.07 -5.68 10.73
C LYS A 215 15.48 -4.83 9.60
N VAL A 216 15.68 -3.52 9.69
CA VAL A 216 15.39 -2.57 8.59
C VAL A 216 16.33 -2.84 7.40
N THR A 217 15.77 -2.88 6.20
CA THR A 217 16.51 -3.18 4.96
C THR A 217 16.13 -2.22 3.83
N ASP A 218 17.08 -1.97 2.93
CA ASP A 218 16.89 -1.06 1.81
C ASP A 218 16.10 -1.69 0.66
N TRP A 219 15.30 -0.88 -0.01
CA TRP A 219 14.60 -1.24 -1.24
C TRP A 219 15.51 -1.05 -2.46
N ASN A 220 15.53 -2.06 -3.33
CA ASN A 220 16.15 -1.92 -4.64
C ASN A 220 15.17 -1.27 -5.63
N PHE A 221 15.32 0.04 -5.86
CA PHE A 221 14.50 0.81 -6.80
C PHE A 221 14.52 0.31 -8.27
N LYS A 222 15.43 -0.61 -8.63
CA LYS A 222 15.42 -1.23 -9.97
C LYS A 222 14.31 -2.26 -10.15
N GLU A 223 13.75 -2.80 -9.07
CA GLU A 223 12.69 -3.82 -9.11
C GLU A 223 11.34 -3.26 -9.55
N TYR A 224 11.12 -1.96 -9.39
CA TYR A 224 9.84 -1.31 -9.69
C TYR A 224 10.06 0.09 -10.25
N ASN A 225 9.63 0.32 -11.50
CA ASN A 225 9.75 1.62 -12.17
C ASN A 225 8.35 2.17 -12.51
N PRO A 226 7.71 2.91 -11.59
CA PRO A 226 6.38 3.48 -11.78
C PRO A 226 6.39 4.61 -12.81
N GLN A 227 5.33 4.70 -13.62
CA GLN A 227 5.14 5.87 -14.46
C GLN A 227 4.38 6.98 -13.74
N VAL A 228 3.61 6.65 -12.70
CA VAL A 228 2.92 7.65 -11.86
C VAL A 228 3.31 7.44 -10.41
N VAL A 229 3.71 8.51 -9.74
CA VAL A 229 3.95 8.51 -8.30
C VAL A 229 3.00 9.49 -7.64
N VAL A 230 2.40 9.11 -6.51
CA VAL A 230 1.54 9.98 -5.72
C VAL A 230 2.16 10.11 -4.33
N ILE A 231 2.36 11.35 -3.88
CA ILE A 231 2.88 11.67 -2.56
C ILE A 231 1.76 12.37 -1.80
N ASP A 232 1.15 11.66 -0.83
CA ASP A 232 0.10 12.16 0.07
C ASP A 232 0.61 12.28 1.51
N ILE A 233 1.62 13.14 1.70
CA ILE A 233 2.25 13.40 3.00
C ILE A 233 2.08 14.87 3.39
N GLY A 234 1.85 15.12 4.69
CA GLY A 234 1.80 16.47 5.27
C GLY A 234 0.77 16.63 6.39
N GLN A 235 -0.28 15.81 6.44
CA GLN A 235 -1.34 15.92 7.45
C GLN A 235 -0.81 15.67 8.86
N TYR A 236 -0.03 14.61 9.05
CA TYR A 236 0.48 14.23 10.37
C TYR A 236 1.65 15.09 10.86
N ASP A 237 2.28 15.87 9.99
CA ASP A 237 3.33 16.84 10.37
C ASP A 237 2.79 18.00 11.23
N ALA A 238 1.45 18.14 11.31
CA ALA A 238 0.77 19.03 12.25
C ALA A 238 0.83 18.54 13.71
N PHE A 239 1.41 17.36 13.96
CA PHE A 239 1.56 16.79 15.29
C PHE A 239 3.05 16.63 15.67
N PRO A 240 3.44 17.01 16.91
CA PRO A 240 2.58 17.48 18.01
C PRO A 240 2.17 18.97 17.93
N GLU A 241 2.76 19.76 17.02
CA GLU A 241 2.51 21.19 16.88
C GLU A 241 2.20 21.53 15.42
N ASP A 242 1.07 22.21 15.18
CA ASP A 242 0.69 22.67 13.84
C ASP A 242 1.40 24.00 13.50
N TYR A 243 2.73 23.94 13.39
CA TYR A 243 3.59 25.11 13.14
C TYR A 243 3.31 25.74 11.77
N MET A 244 2.85 24.96 10.79
CA MET A 244 2.47 25.45 9.47
C MET A 244 1.22 26.33 9.53
N LYS A 245 0.27 26.02 10.42
CA LYS A 245 -0.89 26.89 10.71
C LYS A 245 -0.50 28.11 11.51
N ILE A 246 0.29 27.95 12.57
CA ILE A 246 0.68 29.02 13.49
C ILE A 246 1.46 30.11 12.75
N ASN A 247 2.52 29.73 12.04
CA ASN A 247 3.33 30.63 11.25
C ASN A 247 4.03 29.87 10.12
N LYS A 248 3.45 29.99 8.91
CA LYS A 248 3.98 29.38 7.68
C LYS A 248 5.40 29.81 7.30
N ASP A 249 5.92 30.89 7.91
CA ASP A 249 7.26 31.43 7.65
C ASP A 249 8.18 31.30 8.89
N SER A 250 7.78 30.51 9.90
CA SER A 250 8.64 30.14 11.03
C SER A 250 9.81 29.26 10.57
N GLU A 251 10.85 29.15 11.41
CA GLU A 251 11.98 28.27 11.12
C GLU A 251 11.57 26.79 11.01
N LYS A 252 10.60 26.32 11.81
CA LYS A 252 10.03 24.96 11.68
C LYS A 252 9.31 24.77 10.35
N SER A 253 8.49 25.74 9.94
CA SER A 253 7.79 25.69 8.64
C SER A 253 8.76 25.70 7.47
N LYS A 254 9.82 26.51 7.52
CA LYS A 254 10.88 26.53 6.49
C LYS A 254 11.67 25.22 6.46
N PHE A 255 11.98 24.66 7.64
CA PHE A 255 12.66 23.39 7.78
C PHE A 255 11.86 22.27 7.11
N TRP A 256 10.56 22.16 7.42
CA TRP A 256 9.67 21.18 6.80
C TRP A 256 9.60 21.36 5.28
N LYS A 257 9.42 22.59 4.78
CA LYS A 257 9.34 22.84 3.32
C LYS A 257 10.59 22.41 2.59
N ARG A 258 11.77 22.62 3.19
CA ARG A 258 13.05 22.16 2.65
C ARG A 258 13.09 20.63 2.57
N HIS A 259 12.77 19.94 3.66
CA HIS A 259 12.76 18.47 3.68
C HIS A 259 11.72 17.88 2.73
N TYR A 260 10.54 18.49 2.61
CA TYR A 260 9.53 18.03 1.66
C TYR A 260 10.01 18.19 0.22
N LYS A 261 10.67 19.32 -0.09
CA LYS A 261 11.32 19.53 -1.39
C LYS A 261 12.39 18.48 -1.65
N ASP A 262 13.27 18.23 -0.68
CA ASP A 262 14.34 17.24 -0.80
C ASP A 262 13.77 15.83 -1.00
N PHE A 263 12.71 15.47 -0.28
CA PHE A 263 11.99 14.20 -0.46
C PHE A 263 11.44 14.04 -1.88
N VAL A 264 10.74 15.05 -2.41
CA VAL A 264 10.23 15.02 -3.79
C VAL A 264 11.37 14.89 -4.81
N LEU A 265 12.47 15.63 -4.61
CA LEU A 265 13.65 15.55 -5.49
C LEU A 265 14.35 14.19 -5.41
N ASN A 266 14.42 13.58 -4.22
CA ASN A 266 14.95 12.23 -4.05
C ASN A 266 14.10 11.21 -4.81
N ILE A 267 12.76 11.30 -4.74
CA ILE A 267 11.86 10.44 -5.52
C ILE A 267 12.05 10.68 -7.04
N ARG A 268 12.17 11.94 -7.48
CA ARG A 268 12.47 12.27 -8.87
C ARG A 268 13.80 11.67 -9.34
N GLU A 269 14.84 11.66 -8.49
CA GLU A 269 16.12 11.02 -8.81
C GLU A 269 15.96 9.51 -9.00
N LYS A 270 15.17 8.83 -8.17
CA LYS A 270 14.89 7.39 -8.31
C LYS A 270 14.03 7.09 -9.52
N TYR A 271 13.09 7.97 -9.86
CA TYR A 271 12.15 7.83 -10.97
C TYR A 271 12.18 9.03 -11.92
N PRO A 272 13.20 9.16 -12.79
CA PRO A 272 13.39 10.35 -13.63
C PRO A 272 12.23 10.65 -14.58
N SER A 273 11.56 9.62 -15.11
CA SER A 273 10.44 9.77 -16.07
C SER A 273 9.05 9.85 -15.41
N ALA A 274 8.93 9.64 -14.09
CA ALA A 274 7.62 9.50 -13.46
C ALA A 274 6.81 10.80 -13.48
N PHE A 275 5.50 10.70 -13.68
CA PHE A 275 4.57 11.78 -13.41
C PHE A 275 4.25 11.79 -11.91
N ILE A 276 4.73 12.81 -11.19
CA ILE A 276 4.62 12.91 -9.73
C ILE A 276 3.47 13.83 -9.37
N VAL A 277 2.53 13.34 -8.56
CA VAL A 277 1.42 14.10 -7.99
C VAL A 277 1.71 14.36 -6.52
N LEU A 278 1.82 15.61 -6.15
CA LEU A 278 1.86 16.07 -4.77
C LEU A 278 0.44 16.39 -4.32
N THR A 279 0.02 15.84 -3.18
CA THR A 279 -1.33 16.05 -2.66
C THR A 279 -1.32 15.92 -1.14
N THR A 280 -2.41 16.36 -0.53
CA THR A 280 -2.88 15.87 0.78
C THR A 280 -4.21 15.15 0.55
N THR A 281 -4.91 14.79 1.61
CA THR A 281 -6.20 14.10 1.53
C THR A 281 -7.37 14.96 2.00
N ILE A 282 -8.57 14.39 2.00
CA ILE A 282 -9.77 15.04 2.55
C ILE A 282 -9.79 15.09 4.09
N THR A 283 -8.86 14.41 4.76
CA THR A 283 -8.78 14.37 6.23
C THR A 283 -8.48 15.76 6.78
N ASN A 284 -9.19 16.15 7.84
CA ASN A 284 -9.14 17.50 8.39
C ASN A 284 -7.71 17.97 8.70
N HIS A 285 -7.27 19.01 8.00
CA HIS A 285 -6.00 19.69 8.23
C HIS A 285 -6.08 21.16 7.80
N HIS A 286 -5.12 21.97 8.23
CA HIS A 286 -5.14 23.39 7.89
C HIS A 286 -4.60 23.63 6.47
N SER A 287 -5.30 24.44 5.67
CA SER A 287 -4.93 24.73 4.27
C SER A 287 -3.56 25.41 4.05
N SER A 288 -2.82 25.74 5.12
CA SER A 288 -1.43 26.20 5.00
C SER A 288 -0.48 25.08 4.57
N TRP A 289 -0.81 23.82 4.85
CA TRP A 289 -0.09 22.65 4.35
C TRP A 289 -0.20 22.59 2.81
N ASP A 290 -1.43 22.59 2.26
CA ASP A 290 -1.70 22.64 0.81
C ASP A 290 -0.98 23.79 0.11
N ARG A 291 -1.06 25.00 0.67
CA ARG A 291 -0.42 26.17 0.09
C ARG A 291 1.09 26.02 0.06
N SER A 292 1.68 25.39 1.08
CA SER A 292 3.12 25.18 1.17
C SER A 292 3.60 24.15 0.16
N ILE A 293 2.87 23.03 0.03
CA ILE A 293 3.15 22.02 -1.00
C ILE A 293 3.02 22.63 -2.41
N GLY A 294 1.97 23.41 -2.65
CA GLY A 294 1.80 24.12 -3.92
C GLY A 294 2.90 25.15 -4.23
N ILE A 295 3.47 25.81 -3.21
CA ILE A 295 4.65 26.67 -3.38
C ILE A 295 5.88 25.84 -3.76
N ILE A 296 6.15 24.76 -3.02
CA ILE A 296 7.28 23.86 -3.28
C ILE A 296 7.19 23.28 -4.71
N CYS A 297 6.00 22.83 -5.13
CA CYS A 297 5.76 22.33 -6.48
C CYS A 297 6.17 23.35 -7.55
N ARG A 298 5.80 24.63 -7.38
CA ARG A 298 6.20 25.71 -8.30
C ARG A 298 7.68 26.03 -8.23
N GLU A 299 8.30 25.95 -7.06
CA GLU A 299 9.74 26.19 -6.88
C GLU A 299 10.61 25.08 -7.48
N ILE A 300 10.13 23.83 -7.51
CA ILE A 300 10.82 22.73 -8.20
C ILE A 300 10.79 22.96 -9.71
N ASN A 301 9.70 23.53 -10.25
CA ASN A 301 9.56 23.94 -11.65
C ASN A 301 9.85 22.79 -12.64
N ASP A 302 9.37 21.60 -12.32
CA ASP A 302 9.39 20.40 -13.17
C ASP A 302 7.99 20.18 -13.75
N GLU A 303 7.88 20.07 -15.07
CA GLU A 303 6.60 19.95 -15.78
C GLU A 303 5.84 18.63 -15.49
N ASN A 304 6.54 17.62 -15.00
CA ASN A 304 5.98 16.32 -14.62
C ASN A 304 5.79 16.18 -13.11
N ILE A 305 5.88 17.29 -12.35
CA ILE A 305 5.52 17.34 -10.93
C ILE A 305 4.35 18.32 -10.78
N VAL A 306 3.19 17.81 -10.38
CA VAL A 306 1.96 18.60 -10.28
C VAL A 306 1.40 18.54 -8.87
N HIS A 307 0.71 19.61 -8.47
CA HIS A 307 -0.02 19.67 -7.21
C HIS A 307 -1.52 19.47 -7.48
N PHE A 308 -2.14 18.55 -6.77
CA PHE A 308 -3.54 18.20 -6.89
C PHE A 308 -4.26 18.39 -5.55
N LEU A 309 -5.51 18.85 -5.60
CA LEU A 309 -6.37 18.97 -4.43
C LEU A 309 -7.72 18.35 -4.75
N TYR A 310 -8.21 17.52 -3.83
CA TYR A 310 -9.57 16.98 -3.87
C TYR A 310 -10.62 18.09 -3.64
N SER A 311 -11.84 17.84 -4.08
CA SER A 311 -12.97 18.78 -3.94
C SER A 311 -13.26 19.13 -2.47
N ASN A 312 -13.05 18.17 -1.55
CA ASN A 312 -13.17 18.36 -0.10
C ASN A 312 -11.82 18.23 0.62
N ASN A 313 -10.72 18.65 -0.02
CA ASN A 313 -9.38 18.56 0.57
C ASN A 313 -9.31 19.25 1.94
N GLY A 314 -8.76 18.57 2.93
CA GLY A 314 -8.58 19.10 4.28
C GLY A 314 -9.85 19.35 5.10
N CYS A 315 -11.03 18.97 4.60
CA CYS A 315 -12.29 19.21 5.31
C CYS A 315 -13.40 18.17 5.08
N GLY A 316 -13.14 17.11 4.30
CA GLY A 316 -14.14 16.08 3.99
C GLY A 316 -14.45 15.12 5.13
N THR A 317 -13.51 14.90 6.05
CA THR A 317 -13.74 14.09 7.26
C THR A 317 -12.88 14.59 8.42
N SER A 318 -13.41 14.51 9.65
CA SER A 318 -12.68 14.84 10.88
C SER A 318 -11.94 13.65 11.49
N SER A 319 -12.10 12.44 10.92
CA SER A 319 -11.49 11.19 11.38
C SER A 319 -10.97 10.38 10.19
N PHE A 320 -10.80 9.07 10.36
CA PHE A 320 -10.41 8.15 9.28
C PHE A 320 -11.35 8.23 8.06
N ILE A 321 -10.79 7.93 6.89
CA ILE A 321 -11.50 7.94 5.61
C ILE A 321 -12.40 6.70 5.53
N LYS A 322 -13.68 6.90 5.22
CA LYS A 322 -14.63 5.79 5.01
C LYS A 322 -14.61 5.36 3.56
N LYS A 323 -15.08 4.14 3.28
CA LYS A 323 -15.13 3.57 1.92
C LYS A 323 -15.73 4.51 0.86
N LYS A 324 -16.87 5.15 1.14
CA LYS A 324 -17.51 6.10 0.20
C LYS A 324 -16.61 7.31 -0.11
N ASP A 325 -15.86 7.77 0.88
CA ASP A 325 -14.98 8.91 0.71
C ASP A 325 -13.72 8.51 -0.07
N ALA A 326 -13.17 7.31 0.20
CA ALA A 326 -12.09 6.73 -0.59
C ALA A 326 -12.49 6.48 -2.05
N GLU A 327 -13.73 6.03 -2.30
CA GLU A 327 -14.31 5.88 -3.64
C GLU A 327 -14.32 7.21 -4.40
N GLN A 328 -14.77 8.29 -3.73
CA GLN A 328 -14.81 9.63 -4.31
C GLN A 328 -13.40 10.18 -4.58
N MET A 329 -12.47 10.03 -3.63
CA MET A 329 -11.07 10.40 -3.83
C MET A 329 -10.45 9.64 -4.99
N ALA A 330 -10.66 8.32 -5.03
CA ALA A 330 -10.12 7.49 -6.11
C ALA A 330 -10.67 7.91 -7.47
N PHE A 331 -11.97 8.25 -7.53
CA PHE A 331 -12.59 8.79 -8.74
C PHE A 331 -11.96 10.11 -9.17
N GLU A 332 -11.85 11.10 -8.28
CA GLU A 332 -11.29 12.42 -8.59
C GLU A 332 -9.84 12.33 -9.07
N LEU A 333 -8.98 11.59 -8.35
CA LEU A 333 -7.59 11.38 -8.76
C LEU A 333 -7.49 10.64 -10.10
N SER A 334 -8.38 9.67 -10.35
CA SER A 334 -8.42 8.96 -11.64
C SER A 334 -8.80 9.87 -12.79
N ILE A 335 -9.77 10.78 -12.60
CA ILE A 335 -10.17 11.75 -13.62
C ILE A 335 -9.04 12.75 -13.87
N PHE A 336 -8.42 13.26 -12.80
CA PHE A 336 -7.26 14.15 -12.88
C PHE A 336 -6.13 13.54 -13.72
N LEU A 337 -5.71 12.31 -13.39
CA LEU A 337 -4.65 11.61 -14.13
C LEU A 337 -5.04 11.31 -15.58
N LYS A 338 -6.29 10.93 -15.85
CA LYS A 338 -6.79 10.76 -17.23
C LYS A 338 -6.74 12.06 -18.04
N GLY A 339 -6.87 13.22 -17.40
CA GLY A 339 -6.78 14.54 -18.04
C GLY A 339 -5.43 14.82 -18.72
N PHE A 340 -4.35 14.18 -18.27
CA PHE A 340 -3.03 14.30 -18.90
C PHE A 340 -2.86 13.39 -20.13
N GLY A 341 -3.82 12.49 -20.40
CA GLY A 341 -3.77 11.56 -21.53
C GLY A 341 -2.78 10.41 -21.34
N ASN A 342 -2.52 9.65 -22.41
CA ASN A 342 -1.68 8.45 -22.33
C ASN A 342 -0.19 8.72 -22.10
N LYS A 343 0.27 9.97 -22.25
CA LYS A 343 1.69 10.34 -22.13
C LYS A 343 2.29 10.03 -20.76
N ILE A 344 1.50 10.12 -19.68
CA ILE A 344 1.95 9.83 -18.31
C ILE A 344 2.24 8.34 -18.07
N TRP A 345 1.93 7.47 -19.04
CA TRP A 345 2.18 6.03 -18.96
C TRP A 345 3.34 5.59 -19.86
N LEU A 346 3.96 6.52 -20.59
CA LEU A 346 5.14 6.28 -21.41
C LEU A 346 6.39 6.38 -20.52
N LYS A 347 7.40 5.55 -20.79
CA LYS A 347 8.67 5.52 -20.04
C LYS A 347 9.74 6.38 -20.70
#